data_AF-V4SX85-F1
#
_entry.id   AF-V4SX85-F1
#
_cell.length_a   1.000
_cell.length_b   1.000
_cell.length_c   1.000
_cell.angle_alpha   90.00
_cell.angle_beta   90.00
_cell.angle_gamma   90.00
#
_symmetry.space_group_name_H-M   'P 1'
#
loop_
_entity.id
_entity.type
_entity.pdbx_description
1 polymer ?
#
loop_
_entity_poly.entity_id
_entity_poly.type
_entity_poly.pdbx_seq_one_letter_code
_entity_poly.pdbx_strand_id
1 'polypeptide(L)'
;MSTTQFAMVEELAFLVKDNLPSKHLVLSMEEALVNFLQDDNSADGVLELEPMDSYNRLLLHRLADIFGFAHESVGEGVDRHLILERCSETS
;
A
#
# COMPACT_ATOMS: atom_id res chain seq x y z
N MET A 1 12.30 -12.19 7.83
CA MET A 1 11.67 -12.01 6.50
C MET A 1 11.81 -13.30 5.72
N SER A 2 10.74 -13.79 5.09
CA SER A 2 10.84 -14.93 4.17
C SER A 2 11.58 -14.50 2.89
N THR A 3 12.10 -15.46 2.12
CA THR A 3 12.70 -15.20 0.80
C THR A 3 11.74 -14.48 -0.14
N THR A 4 10.45 -14.78 -0.07
CA THR A 4 9.40 -14.10 -0.83
C THR A 4 9.26 -12.63 -0.45
N GLN A 5 9.24 -12.32 0.85
CA GLN A 5 9.10 -10.94 1.32
C GLN A 5 10.29 -10.07 0.91
N PHE A 6 11.50 -10.63 0.93
CA PHE A 6 12.69 -9.93 0.46
C PHE A 6 12.61 -9.57 -1.03
N ALA A 7 12.17 -10.51 -1.88
CA ALA A 7 12.00 -10.28 -3.31
C ALA A 7 10.95 -9.19 -3.62
N MET A 8 9.83 -9.16 -2.87
CA MET A 8 8.81 -8.11 -3.04
C MET A 8 9.37 -6.71 -2.73
N VAL A 9 10.17 -6.59 -1.67
CA VAL A 9 10.84 -5.33 -1.30
C VAL A 9 11.84 -4.89 -2.36
N GLU A 10 12.67 -5.80 -2.88
CA GLU A 10 13.62 -5.50 -3.96
C GLU A 10 12.91 -5.03 -5.23
N GLU A 11 11.79 -5.66 -5.58
CA GLU A 11 11.01 -5.26 -6.75
C GLU A 11 10.42 -3.86 -6.59
N LEU A 12 9.85 -3.53 -5.43
CA LEU A 12 9.36 -2.18 -5.16
C LEU A 12 10.50 -1.15 -5.17
N ALA A 13 11.63 -1.47 -4.55
CA ALA A 13 12.83 -0.61 -4.54
C ALA A 13 13.33 -0.35 -5.97
N PHE A 14 13.31 -1.36 -6.84
CA PHE A 14 13.69 -1.21 -8.23
C PHE A 14 12.72 -0.30 -9.00
N LEU A 15 11.41 -0.40 -8.77
CA LEU A 15 10.41 0.44 -9.43
C LEU A 15 10.59 1.92 -9.10
N VAL A 16 10.97 2.24 -7.86
CA VAL A 16 11.11 3.63 -7.40
C VAL A 16 12.53 4.18 -7.51
N LYS A 17 13.53 3.37 -7.89
CA LYS A 17 14.97 3.66 -7.75
C LYS A 17 15.41 5.04 -8.26
N ASP A 18 14.84 5.51 -9.36
CA ASP A 18 15.18 6.78 -10.02
C ASP A 18 13.98 7.74 -10.10
N ASN A 19 12.90 7.46 -9.36
CA ASN A 19 11.67 8.26 -9.37
C ASN A 19 11.42 8.86 -7.98
N LEU A 20 11.92 10.09 -7.78
CA LEU A 20 11.83 10.79 -6.49
C LEU A 20 10.38 10.98 -6.00
N PRO A 21 9.42 11.44 -6.82
CA PRO A 21 8.01 11.47 -6.44
C PRO A 21 7.47 10.13 -5.95
N SER A 22 7.78 9.04 -6.65
CA SER A 22 7.33 7.70 -6.25
C SER A 22 7.98 7.22 -4.96
N LYS A 23 9.25 7.58 -4.69
CA LYS A 23 9.87 7.32 -3.38
C LYS A 23 9.12 8.04 -2.26
N HIS A 24 8.79 9.31 -2.46
CA HIS A 24 8.03 10.08 -1.47
C HIS A 24 6.65 9.48 -1.23
N LEU A 25 5.94 9.08 -2.29
CA LEU A 25 4.65 8.41 -2.17
C LEU A 25 4.75 7.12 -1.33
N VAL A 26 5.72 6.26 -1.64
CA VAL A 26 5.90 4.99 -0.91
C VAL A 26 6.24 5.24 0.56
N LEU A 27 7.14 6.17 0.87
CA LEU A 27 7.52 6.49 2.26
C LEU A 27 6.36 7.11 3.05
N SER A 28 5.61 8.05 2.45
CA SER A 28 4.44 8.65 3.10
C SER A 28 3.33 7.63 3.32
N MET A 29 3.12 6.71 2.37
CA MET A 29 2.14 5.64 2.55
C MET A 29 2.61 4.62 3.57
N GLU A 30 3.89 4.24 3.61
CA GLU A 30 4.46 3.37 4.63
C GLU A 30 4.16 3.90 6.04
N GLU A 31 4.41 5.19 6.27
CA GLU A 31 4.09 5.85 7.54
C GLU A 31 2.59 5.79 7.86
N ALA A 32 1.73 6.04 6.87
CA ALA A 32 0.27 5.95 7.04
C ALA A 32 -0.19 4.51 7.38
N LEU A 33 0.37 3.50 6.73
CA LEU A 33 0.05 2.09 6.99
C LEU A 33 0.51 1.64 8.37
N VAL A 34 1.70 2.07 8.82
CA VAL A 34 2.19 1.78 10.17
C VAL A 34 1.29 2.43 11.22
N ASN A 35 0.93 3.70 11.03
CA ASN A 35 0.01 4.40 11.92
C ASN A 35 -1.37 3.73 11.94
N PHE A 36 -1.86 3.31 10.78
CA PHE A 36 -3.09 2.56 10.67
C PHE A 36 -3.00 1.27 11.50
N LEU A 37 -2.02 0.39 11.27
CA LEU A 37 -1.89 -0.86 12.04
C LEU A 37 -1.82 -0.67 13.56
N GLN A 38 -1.24 0.44 14.04
CA GLN A 38 -1.12 0.75 15.46
C GLN A 38 -2.40 1.34 16.07
N ASP A 39 -3.33 1.84 15.26
CA ASP A 39 -4.59 2.41 15.74
C ASP A 39 -5.62 1.29 15.96
N ASP A 40 -5.86 0.96 17.24
CA ASP A 40 -6.87 0.00 17.71
C ASP A 40 -8.31 0.53 17.57
N ASN A 41 -8.51 1.81 17.24
CA ASN A 41 -9.82 2.47 17.24
C ASN A 41 -10.49 2.53 15.85
N SER A 42 -9.85 2.03 14.79
CA SER A 42 -10.48 2.03 13.46
C SER A 42 -11.53 0.92 13.40
N ALA A 43 -12.80 1.29 13.55
CA ALA A 43 -13.91 0.37 13.78
C ALA A 43 -14.16 -0.68 12.66
N ASP A 44 -13.61 -0.46 11.46
CA ASP A 44 -13.87 -1.33 10.30
C ASP A 44 -12.61 -1.98 9.71
N GLY A 45 -11.40 -1.65 10.21
CA GLY A 45 -10.16 -2.23 9.67
C GLY A 45 -9.89 -1.94 8.19
N VAL A 46 -10.62 -0.98 7.60
CA VAL A 46 -10.54 -0.55 6.20
C VAL A 46 -9.95 0.86 6.10
N LEU A 47 -9.08 1.07 5.12
CA LEU A 47 -8.48 2.35 4.75
C LEU A 47 -8.75 2.62 3.25
N GLU A 48 -9.53 3.66 2.97
CA GLU A 48 -9.86 4.11 1.61
C GLU A 48 -8.94 5.27 1.21
N LEU A 49 -8.20 5.12 0.11
CA LEU A 49 -7.25 6.12 -0.37
C LEU A 49 -7.88 7.07 -1.39
N GLU A 50 -7.28 8.25 -1.56
CA GLU A 50 -7.67 9.18 -2.62
C GLU A 50 -7.42 8.57 -4.02
N PRO A 51 -8.23 8.93 -5.04
CA PRO A 51 -7.96 8.54 -6.42
C PRO A 51 -6.57 8.94 -6.89
N MET A 52 -5.92 8.02 -7.62
CA MET A 52 -4.56 8.21 -8.09
C MET A 52 -4.36 7.55 -9.46
N ASP A 53 -3.28 7.86 -10.17
CA ASP A 53 -3.00 7.24 -11.46
C ASP A 53 -2.66 5.74 -11.33
N SER A 54 -2.64 5.04 -12.46
CA SER A 54 -2.39 3.59 -12.49
C SER A 54 -1.02 3.18 -11.95
N TYR A 55 -0.01 4.04 -12.11
CA TYR A 55 1.34 3.72 -11.66
C TYR A 55 1.45 3.87 -10.14
N ASN A 56 0.88 4.95 -9.57
CA ASN A 56 0.80 5.11 -8.13
C ASN A 56 0.00 3.98 -7.47
N ARG A 57 -1.15 3.58 -8.05
CA ARG A 57 -1.91 2.41 -7.56
C ARG A 57 -1.05 1.14 -7.58
N LEU A 58 -0.30 0.88 -8.64
CA LEU A 58 0.60 -0.28 -8.72
C LEU A 58 1.63 -0.29 -7.59
N LEU A 59 2.25 0.85 -7.30
CA LEU A 59 3.24 0.95 -6.22
C LEU A 59 2.61 0.65 -4.87
N LEU A 60 1.40 1.18 -4.63
CA LEU A 60 0.71 0.97 -3.36
C LEU A 60 0.14 -0.44 -3.19
N HIS A 61 -0.30 -1.09 -4.28
CA HIS A 61 -0.64 -2.53 -4.26
C HIS A 61 0.56 -3.38 -3.81
N ARG A 62 1.75 -3.11 -4.34
CA ARG A 62 2.98 -3.83 -3.96
C ARG A 62 3.40 -3.54 -2.52
N LEU A 63 3.23 -2.31 -2.07
CA LEU A 63 3.47 -1.95 -0.68
C LEU A 63 2.49 -2.69 0.25
N ALA A 64 1.21 -2.75 -0.13
CA ALA A 64 0.18 -3.48 0.60
C ALA A 64 0.48 -4.98 0.70
N ASP A 65 0.96 -5.61 -0.39
CA ASP A 65 1.44 -7.00 -0.37
C ASP A 65 2.58 -7.24 0.62
N ILE A 66 3.53 -6.29 0.74
CA ILE A 66 4.65 -6.39 1.69
C ILE A 66 4.18 -6.36 3.14
N PHE A 67 3.15 -5.55 3.42
CA PHE A 67 2.53 -5.41 4.73
C PHE A 67 1.47 -6.49 5.02
N GLY A 68 1.00 -7.22 4.00
CA GLY A 68 -0.01 -8.26 4.15
C GLY A 68 -1.46 -7.78 4.22
N PHE A 69 -1.75 -6.56 3.73
CA PHE A 69 -3.13 -6.08 3.61
C PHE A 69 -3.87 -6.80 2.49
N ALA A 70 -5.17 -7.02 2.65
CA ALA A 70 -6.05 -7.23 1.50
C ALA A 70 -6.21 -5.88 0.77
N HIS A 71 -6.21 -5.89 -0.56
CA HIS A 71 -6.24 -4.65 -1.32
C HIS A 71 -6.96 -4.80 -2.65
N GLU A 72 -7.72 -3.78 -3.03
CA GLU A 72 -8.43 -3.75 -4.30
C GLU A 72 -8.57 -2.33 -4.86
N SER A 73 -8.48 -2.24 -6.19
CA SER A 73 -8.79 -0.98 -6.88
C SER A 73 -10.28 -0.92 -7.21
N VAL A 74 -10.98 0.08 -6.70
CA VAL A 74 -12.41 0.31 -6.96
C VAL A 74 -12.64 1.63 -7.71
N GLY A 75 -13.84 1.82 -8.25
CA GLY A 75 -14.19 2.99 -9.06
C GLY A 75 -13.68 2.91 -10.51
N GLU A 76 -14.01 3.94 -11.31
CA GLU A 76 -13.69 4.01 -12.73
C GLU A 76 -13.06 5.36 -13.11
N GLY A 77 -12.26 5.37 -14.18
CA GLY A 77 -11.68 6.59 -14.72
C GLY A 77 -10.88 7.39 -13.69
N VAL A 78 -11.31 8.63 -13.44
CA VAL A 78 -10.67 9.59 -12.52
C VAL A 78 -10.99 9.32 -11.05
N ASP A 79 -12.06 8.57 -10.78
CA ASP A 79 -12.47 8.22 -9.42
C ASP A 79 -11.86 6.90 -8.95
N ARG A 80 -11.03 6.26 -9.79
CA ARG A 80 -10.45 4.96 -9.49
C ARG A 80 -9.35 5.07 -8.42
N HIS A 81 -9.56 4.40 -7.29
CA HIS A 81 -8.73 4.48 -6.10
C HIS A 81 -8.48 3.10 -5.49
N LEU A 82 -7.73 3.05 -4.39
CA LEU A 82 -7.32 1.83 -3.72
C LEU A 82 -7.97 1.75 -2.33
N ILE A 83 -8.53 0.59 -2.00
CA ILE A 83 -8.99 0.24 -0.65
C ILE A 83 -8.04 -0.81 -0.07
N LEU A 84 -7.69 -0.65 1.21
CA LEU A 84 -6.84 -1.54 1.98
C LEU A 84 -7.59 -2.05 3.21
N GLU A 85 -7.51 -3.35 3.50
CA GLU A 85 -8.17 -3.97 4.65
C GLU A 85 -7.17 -4.82 5.46
N ARG A 86 -7.23 -4.70 6.79
CA ARG A 86 -6.41 -5.52 7.70
C ARG A 86 -6.83 -6.98 7.62
N CYS A 87 -5.86 -7.87 7.45
CA CYS A 87 -6.09 -9.31 7.55
C CYS A 87 -5.93 -9.77 9.00
N SER A 88 -6.66 -10.80 9.42
CA SER A 88 -6.53 -11.38 10.78
C SER A 88 -5.13 -11.92 11.10
N GLU A 89 -4.27 -12.07 10.09
CA GLU A 89 -2.85 -12.48 10.24
C GLU A 89 -1.90 -11.31 10.54
N THR A 90 -2.38 -10.05 10.48
CA THR A 90 -1.58 -8.84 10.77
C THR A 90 -1.88 -8.24 12.16
N SER A 91 -2.59 -8.96 13.04
CA SER A 91 -2.87 -8.60 14.45
C SER A 91 -1.85 -9.17 15.42
#